data_AF-A0A936MFM7-F1
#
_entry.id   AF-A0A936MFM7-F1
#
_cell.length_a   1.000
_cell.length_b   1.000
_cell.length_c   1.000
_cell.angle_alpha   90.00
_cell.angle_beta   90.00
_cell.angle_gamma   90.00
#
_symmetry.space_group_name_H-M   'P 1'
#
loop_
_entity.id
_entity.type
_entity.pdbx_description
1 polymer ?
#
loop_
_entity_poly.entity_id
_entity_poly.type
_entity_poly.pdbx_seq_one_letter_code
_entity_poly.pdbx_strand_id
1 'polypeptide(L)'
;MSEFLKKLKGLFVEEVPMDQGSAATPPPAETKARENPSKSTSPNQSVPQTQPSSPAKTYKGNESFDEILYQAMEKANQSGFDYLEFKQSLKSLQNMGMTDEVKYKSAFAMAQTMGVQKQPLLDSASHYIQVLGNEESAFSKALQKQINEQIDLKKTQIQAEQNNSDQKLKTIAELTKEIELHKVEIEKLTKQMAEVSSKIENTKGQFNSAYQQLVGQIQADIEKMKLYLA
;
A
#
# COMPACT_ATOMS: atom_id res chain seq x y z
N MET A 1 22.64 8.29 -8.48
CA MET A 1 21.30 8.85 -8.12
C MET A 1 21.31 9.93 -7.02
N SER A 2 22.47 10.42 -6.54
CA SER A 2 22.53 11.33 -5.37
C SER A 2 22.50 12.84 -5.69
N GLU A 3 22.75 13.25 -6.94
CA GLU A 3 22.86 14.67 -7.31
C GLU A 3 21.52 15.32 -7.69
N PHE A 4 20.52 14.52 -8.07
CA PHE A 4 19.19 15.03 -8.42
C PHE A 4 18.38 15.45 -7.18
N LEU A 5 18.51 14.71 -6.06
CA LEU A 5 17.80 14.99 -4.81
C LEU A 5 18.30 16.23 -4.07
N LYS A 6 19.55 16.67 -4.30
CA LYS A 6 20.09 17.89 -3.69
C LYS A 6 19.54 19.17 -4.33
N LYS A 7 19.20 19.13 -5.63
CA LYS A 7 18.66 20.31 -6.34
C LYS A 7 17.18 20.61 -5.99
N LEU A 8 16.40 19.60 -5.61
CA LEU A 8 14.99 19.78 -5.22
C LEU A 8 14.80 20.41 -3.83
N LYS A 9 15.78 20.29 -2.92
CA LYS A 9 15.69 20.90 -1.58
C LYS A 9 15.95 22.42 -1.58
N GLY A 10 16.51 22.96 -2.66
CA GLY A 10 16.81 24.39 -2.78
C GLY A 10 15.67 25.26 -3.29
N LEU A 11 14.53 24.67 -3.68
CA LEU A 11 13.41 25.39 -4.32
C LEU A 11 12.16 25.54 -3.44
N PHE A 12 12.23 25.10 -2.18
CA PHE A 12 11.09 25.08 -1.24
C PHE A 12 11.52 25.53 0.15
N VAL A 13 12.04 26.76 0.26
CA VAL A 13 12.03 27.49 1.52
C VAL A 13 11.74 28.95 1.20
N GLU A 14 10.48 29.32 1.26
CA GLU A 14 10.05 30.70 1.42
C GLU A 14 9.22 30.76 2.70
N GLU A 15 9.81 31.34 3.75
CA GLU A 15 9.16 31.63 5.02
C GLU A 15 8.28 32.88 4.87
N VAL A 16 6.98 32.76 5.19
CA VAL A 16 6.17 33.89 5.67
C VAL A 16 5.24 33.39 6.79
N PRO A 17 5.21 34.05 7.97
CA PRO A 17 4.48 33.57 9.15
C PRO A 17 3.02 34.10 9.26
N MET A 18 2.22 33.30 10.00
CA MET A 18 0.94 33.49 10.71
C MET A 18 0.06 34.74 10.47
N ASP A 19 -1.27 34.50 10.31
CA ASP A 19 -2.25 35.02 11.29
C ASP A 19 -3.61 34.27 11.30
N GLN A 20 -4.35 34.43 12.40
CA GLN A 20 -5.46 33.61 12.92
C GLN A 20 -6.88 33.93 12.40
N GLY A 21 -7.80 32.95 12.50
CA GLY A 21 -9.11 33.18 13.14
C GLY A 21 -10.42 33.06 12.32
N SER A 22 -11.27 32.11 12.74
CA SER A 22 -12.73 32.23 12.98
C SER A 22 -13.74 31.40 12.15
N ALA A 23 -14.30 30.40 12.85
CA ALA A 23 -15.66 29.82 12.89
C ALA A 23 -16.70 30.05 11.76
N ALA A 24 -17.32 28.95 11.29
CA ALA A 24 -18.76 28.65 11.49
C ALA A 24 -19.24 27.35 10.77
N THR A 25 -20.06 26.57 11.47
CA THR A 25 -20.98 25.49 11.02
C THR A 25 -22.35 25.82 11.69
N PRO A 26 -23.55 25.22 11.39
CA PRO A 26 -23.91 24.05 10.54
C PRO A 26 -25.30 24.23 9.79
N PRO A 27 -26.20 23.22 9.63
CA PRO A 27 -26.33 22.14 8.61
C PRO A 27 -27.76 22.13 7.93
N PRO A 28 -28.42 20.99 7.58
CA PRO A 28 -28.17 19.94 6.57
C PRO A 28 -29.35 19.78 5.56
N ALA A 29 -29.18 19.02 4.49
CA ALA A 29 -30.31 18.47 3.72
C ALA A 29 -30.09 16.98 3.40
N GLU A 30 -30.89 16.13 4.07
CA GLU A 30 -31.12 14.74 3.73
C GLU A 30 -31.98 14.65 2.46
N THR A 31 -31.74 13.66 1.61
CA THR A 31 -32.85 13.03 0.87
C THR A 31 -32.59 11.54 0.68
N LYS A 32 -33.60 10.78 1.12
CA LYS A 32 -33.72 9.33 1.13
C LYS A 32 -33.92 8.73 -0.27
N ALA A 33 -33.44 7.49 -0.37
CA ALA A 33 -34.07 6.30 -0.93
C ALA A 33 -34.59 6.30 -2.39
N ARG A 34 -34.09 5.32 -3.15
CA ARG A 34 -34.95 4.46 -3.97
C ARG A 34 -34.38 3.05 -4.11
N GLU A 35 -34.92 2.14 -3.32
CA GLU A 35 -34.97 0.72 -3.64
C GLU A 35 -36.02 0.50 -4.75
N ASN A 36 -35.74 -0.42 -5.68
CA ASN A 36 -36.75 -1.43 -6.01
C ASN A 36 -36.09 -2.68 -6.63
N PRO A 37 -36.71 -3.87 -6.42
CA PRO A 37 -36.10 -5.18 -6.64
C PRO A 37 -36.39 -5.72 -8.04
N SER A 38 -35.48 -6.53 -8.57
CA SER A 38 -35.77 -7.37 -9.73
C SER A 38 -35.48 -8.83 -9.38
N LYS A 39 -36.56 -9.60 -9.17
CA LYS A 39 -36.59 -11.06 -9.26
C LYS A 39 -36.79 -11.42 -10.72
N SER A 40 -35.92 -12.27 -11.29
CA SER A 40 -36.36 -13.39 -12.13
C SER A 40 -35.24 -14.41 -12.39
N THR A 41 -35.50 -15.64 -11.91
CA THR A 41 -35.29 -16.94 -12.60
C THR A 41 -33.92 -17.34 -13.17
N SER A 42 -33.35 -18.37 -12.54
CA SER A 42 -32.31 -19.26 -13.06
C SER A 42 -32.67 -19.94 -14.39
N PRO A 43 -31.64 -20.43 -15.11
CA PRO A 43 -31.59 -21.85 -15.41
C PRO A 43 -30.31 -22.52 -14.87
N ASN A 44 -30.57 -23.66 -14.25
CA ASN A 44 -29.67 -24.70 -13.78
C ASN A 44 -28.74 -25.21 -14.90
N GLN A 45 -27.43 -25.31 -14.64
CA GLN A 45 -26.57 -26.40 -15.14
C GLN A 45 -25.21 -26.45 -14.42
N SER A 46 -25.07 -27.53 -13.62
CA SER A 46 -23.88 -28.37 -13.50
C SER A 46 -22.59 -27.79 -12.91
N VAL A 47 -22.52 -27.77 -11.57
CA VAL A 47 -21.27 -27.66 -10.82
C VAL A 47 -20.57 -29.04 -10.76
N PRO A 48 -19.26 -29.14 -11.05
CA PRO A 48 -18.46 -30.30 -10.68
C PRO A 48 -18.44 -30.44 -9.16
N GLN A 49 -18.66 -31.66 -8.66
CA GLN A 49 -18.55 -32.00 -7.24
C GLN A 49 -17.15 -31.64 -6.72
N THR A 50 -17.05 -30.51 -6.02
CA THR A 50 -15.93 -30.24 -5.13
C THR A 50 -16.08 -31.14 -3.91
N GLN A 51 -15.17 -32.11 -3.83
CA GLN A 51 -14.76 -32.83 -2.63
C GLN A 51 -14.85 -31.92 -1.39
N PRO A 52 -15.37 -32.39 -0.23
CA PRO A 52 -15.48 -31.56 0.96
C PRO A 52 -14.08 -31.18 1.44
N SER A 53 -13.63 -29.99 1.04
CA SER A 53 -12.48 -29.33 1.65
C SER A 53 -12.91 -28.98 3.07
N SER A 54 -12.38 -29.71 4.04
CA SER A 54 -12.48 -29.37 5.45
C SER A 54 -12.25 -27.87 5.65
N PRO A 55 -13.05 -27.18 6.48
CA PRO A 55 -12.88 -25.75 6.71
C PRO A 55 -11.44 -25.50 7.16
N ALA A 56 -10.72 -24.67 6.40
CA ALA A 56 -9.37 -24.27 6.76
C ALA A 56 -9.41 -23.62 8.15
N LYS A 57 -8.77 -24.24 9.14
CA LYS A 57 -8.66 -23.68 10.49
C LYS A 57 -7.89 -22.36 10.39
N THR A 58 -8.54 -21.27 10.76
CA THR A 58 -7.90 -19.96 10.94
C THR A 58 -7.47 -19.84 12.39
N TYR A 59 -6.16 -19.81 12.61
CA TYR A 59 -5.58 -19.61 13.95
C TYR A 59 -5.64 -18.12 14.31
N LYS A 60 -6.33 -17.78 15.40
CA LYS A 60 -6.40 -16.39 15.89
C LYS A 60 -5.12 -16.08 16.67
N GLY A 61 -4.53 -14.89 16.46
CA GLY A 61 -3.21 -14.51 16.98
C GLY A 61 -3.05 -14.38 18.50
N ASN A 62 -4.04 -14.80 19.29
CA ASN A 62 -4.09 -14.60 20.74
C ASN A 62 -4.27 -15.91 21.52
N GLU A 63 -4.45 -17.05 20.84
CA GLU A 63 -4.59 -18.36 21.48
C GLU A 63 -3.20 -19.00 21.62
N SER A 64 -2.91 -19.59 22.79
CA SER A 64 -1.65 -20.31 22.94
C SER A 64 -1.69 -21.55 22.04
N PHE A 65 -0.62 -21.82 21.29
CA PHE A 65 -0.53 -23.05 20.48
C PHE A 65 -0.65 -24.30 21.35
N ASP A 66 -0.20 -24.24 22.60
CA ASP A 66 -0.39 -25.32 23.57
C ASP A 66 -1.89 -25.59 23.79
N GLU A 67 -2.71 -24.55 23.97
CA GLU A 67 -4.16 -24.69 24.17
C GLU A 67 -4.85 -25.31 22.94
N ILE A 68 -4.43 -24.92 21.74
CA ILE A 68 -4.96 -25.47 20.49
C ILE A 68 -4.62 -26.96 20.37
N LEU A 69 -3.39 -27.34 20.69
CA LEU A 69 -2.93 -28.74 20.66
C LEU A 69 -3.64 -29.57 21.75
N TYR A 70 -3.81 -29.03 22.96
CA TYR A 70 -4.58 -29.69 24.02
C TYR A 70 -6.04 -29.87 23.62
N GLN A 71 -6.70 -28.84 23.07
CA GLN A 71 -8.06 -28.96 22.56
C GLN A 71 -8.18 -30.00 21.42
N ALA A 72 -7.15 -30.14 20.58
CA ALA A 72 -7.14 -31.16 19.53
C ALA A 72 -7.07 -32.57 20.13
N MET A 73 -6.25 -32.76 21.17
CA MET A 73 -6.20 -34.01 21.93
C MET A 73 -7.53 -34.30 22.65
N GLU A 74 -8.11 -33.32 23.35
CA GLU A 74 -9.41 -33.48 24.02
C GLU A 74 -10.54 -33.83 23.06
N LYS A 75 -10.57 -33.22 21.86
CA LYS A 75 -11.56 -33.55 20.81
C LYS A 75 -11.36 -34.95 20.25
N ALA A 76 -10.14 -35.48 20.31
CA ALA A 76 -9.79 -36.82 19.87
C ALA A 76 -9.80 -37.85 21.02
N ASN A 77 -10.32 -37.46 22.20
CA ASN A 77 -10.30 -38.28 23.40
C ASN A 77 -11.03 -39.62 23.19
N GLN A 78 -10.45 -40.70 23.68
CA GLN A 78 -10.99 -42.05 23.55
C GLN A 78 -11.87 -42.38 24.76
N SER A 79 -12.86 -43.28 24.58
CA SER A 79 -13.70 -43.72 25.70
C SER A 79 -12.93 -44.65 26.62
N GLY A 80 -13.07 -44.46 27.93
CA GLY A 80 -12.41 -45.28 28.95
C GLY A 80 -11.14 -44.61 29.50
N PHE A 81 -10.32 -45.40 30.20
CA PHE A 81 -9.05 -44.91 30.73
C PHE A 81 -7.95 -45.07 29.67
N ASP A 82 -7.38 -43.95 29.24
CA ASP A 82 -6.43 -43.87 28.14
C ASP A 82 -5.14 -43.12 28.53
N TYR A 83 -4.35 -42.71 27.54
CA TYR A 83 -3.10 -41.97 27.77
C TYR A 83 -3.29 -40.63 28.50
N LEU A 84 -4.38 -39.88 28.26
CA LEU A 84 -4.61 -38.60 28.93
C LEU A 84 -4.87 -38.82 30.42
N GLU A 85 -5.73 -39.80 30.75
CA GLU A 85 -6.02 -40.17 32.13
C GLU A 85 -4.82 -40.78 32.84
N PHE A 86 -4.03 -41.58 32.12
CA PHE A 86 -2.75 -42.08 32.62
C PHE A 86 -1.79 -40.93 32.93
N LYS A 87 -1.67 -39.93 32.05
CA LYS A 87 -0.83 -38.75 32.30
C LYS A 87 -1.31 -37.93 33.49
N GLN A 88 -2.63 -37.79 33.67
CA GLN A 88 -3.22 -37.14 34.83
C GLN A 88 -2.91 -37.89 36.12
N SER A 89 -2.99 -39.23 36.12
CA SER A 89 -2.62 -40.04 37.28
C SER A 89 -1.14 -39.88 37.67
N LEU A 90 -0.23 -39.83 36.68
CA LEU A 90 1.19 -39.57 36.91
C LEU A 90 1.43 -38.19 37.51
N LYS A 91 0.66 -37.17 37.08
CA LYS A 91 0.75 -35.81 37.61
C LYS A 91 0.31 -35.77 39.09
N SER A 92 -0.77 -36.46 39.45
CA SER A 92 -1.23 -36.55 40.84
C SER A 92 -0.21 -37.21 41.77
N LEU A 93 0.55 -38.19 41.26
CA LEU A 93 1.60 -38.87 42.01
C LEU A 93 2.93 -38.11 42.08
N GLN A 94 3.11 -37.05 41.27
CA GLN A 94 4.37 -36.29 41.19
C GLN A 94 4.75 -35.62 42.52
N ASN A 95 3.77 -35.24 43.32
CA ASN A 95 3.98 -34.56 44.60
C ASN A 95 4.40 -35.49 45.75
N MET A 96 4.49 -36.81 45.51
CA MET A 96 4.76 -37.81 46.54
C MET A 96 6.24 -38.21 46.68
N GLY A 97 7.16 -37.54 45.96
CA GLY A 97 8.60 -37.79 46.08
C GLY A 97 9.05 -39.19 45.62
N MET A 98 8.24 -39.88 44.82
CA MET A 98 8.55 -41.22 44.31
C MET A 98 9.51 -41.15 43.11
N THR A 99 10.30 -42.22 42.92
CA THR A 99 11.08 -42.39 41.68
C THR A 99 10.16 -42.60 40.49
N ASP A 100 10.62 -42.24 39.28
CA ASP A 100 9.81 -42.38 38.06
C ASP A 100 9.35 -43.82 37.84
N GLU A 101 10.23 -44.81 38.06
CA GLU A 101 9.87 -46.22 37.91
C GLU A 101 8.69 -46.61 38.81
N VAL A 102 8.73 -46.23 40.09
CA VAL A 102 7.68 -46.53 41.07
C VAL A 102 6.39 -45.80 40.71
N LYS A 103 6.48 -44.53 40.27
CA LYS A 103 5.34 -43.73 39.83
C LYS A 103 4.61 -44.34 38.63
N TYR A 104 5.34 -44.72 37.59
CA TYR A 104 4.74 -45.34 36.38
C TYR A 104 4.15 -46.73 36.69
N LYS A 105 4.83 -47.55 37.51
CA LYS A 105 4.29 -48.84 37.96
C LYS A 105 3.02 -48.68 38.80
N SER A 106 3.00 -47.69 39.70
CA SER A 106 1.85 -47.44 40.58
C SER A 106 0.64 -46.91 39.81
N ALA A 107 0.84 -45.94 38.92
CA ALA A 107 -0.20 -45.45 38.02
C ALA A 107 -0.75 -46.56 37.12
N PHE A 108 0.12 -47.41 36.58
CA PHE A 108 -0.30 -48.51 35.72
C PHE A 108 -1.05 -49.60 36.49
N ALA A 109 -0.65 -49.92 37.73
CA ALA A 109 -1.40 -50.83 38.59
C ALA A 109 -2.82 -50.32 38.87
N MET A 110 -3.01 -49.01 39.08
CA MET A 110 -4.35 -48.40 39.21
C MET A 110 -5.14 -48.47 37.89
N ALA A 111 -4.49 -48.26 36.74
CA ALA A 111 -5.13 -48.41 35.44
C ALA A 111 -5.58 -49.87 35.20
N GLN A 112 -4.78 -50.86 35.63
CA GLN A 112 -5.10 -52.28 35.51
C GLN A 112 -6.33 -52.67 36.32
N THR A 113 -6.54 -52.10 37.53
CA THR A 113 -7.77 -52.37 38.30
C THR A 113 -9.03 -51.80 37.62
N MET A 114 -8.86 -50.82 36.73
CA MET A 114 -9.90 -50.26 35.87
C MET A 114 -10.05 -51.00 34.52
N GLY A 115 -9.37 -52.13 34.34
CA GLY A 115 -9.46 -52.97 33.14
C GLY A 115 -8.53 -52.57 31.99
N VAL A 116 -7.59 -51.66 32.21
CA VAL A 116 -6.65 -51.19 31.17
C VAL A 116 -5.47 -52.15 31.03
N GLN A 117 -5.15 -52.50 29.79
CA GLN A 117 -3.96 -53.29 29.46
C GLN A 117 -2.85 -52.39 28.90
N LYS A 118 -1.61 -52.88 28.94
CA LYS A 118 -0.44 -52.14 28.45
C LYS A 118 -0.55 -51.75 26.98
N GLN A 119 -0.97 -52.68 26.12
CA GLN A 119 -0.99 -52.45 24.68
C GLN A 119 -2.01 -51.38 24.27
N PRO A 120 -3.30 -51.45 24.68
CA PRO A 120 -4.26 -50.37 24.41
C PRO A 120 -3.82 -49.00 24.93
N LEU A 121 -3.13 -48.94 26.08
CA LEU A 121 -2.60 -47.69 26.60
C LEU A 121 -1.51 -47.09 25.70
N LEU A 122 -0.60 -47.91 25.18
CA LEU A 122 0.41 -47.47 24.20
C LEU A 122 -0.20 -47.10 22.85
N ASP A 123 -1.25 -47.82 22.44
CA ASP A 123 -1.99 -47.53 21.20
C ASP A 123 -2.71 -46.18 21.33
N SER A 124 -3.32 -45.87 22.48
CA SER A 124 -3.93 -44.56 22.76
C SER A 124 -2.90 -43.43 22.74
N ALA A 125 -1.69 -43.64 23.27
CA ALA A 125 -0.61 -42.66 23.19
C ALA A 125 -0.19 -42.40 21.74
N SER A 126 -0.11 -43.45 20.93
CA SER A 126 0.22 -43.37 19.50
C SER A 126 -0.87 -42.64 18.71
N HIS A 127 -2.14 -42.84 19.06
CA HIS A 127 -3.28 -42.10 18.51
C HIS A 127 -3.14 -40.59 18.75
N TYR A 128 -2.79 -40.16 19.96
CA TYR A 128 -2.57 -38.74 20.24
C TYR A 128 -1.39 -38.13 19.48
N ILE A 129 -0.30 -38.88 19.29
CA ILE A 129 0.82 -38.44 18.44
C ILE A 129 0.34 -38.22 17.00
N GLN A 130 -0.50 -39.13 16.47
CA GLN A 130 -1.07 -38.98 15.13
C GLN A 130 -2.02 -37.76 15.03
N VAL A 131 -2.83 -37.52 16.06
CA VAL A 131 -3.70 -36.33 16.13
C VAL A 131 -2.90 -35.05 16.10
N LEU A 132 -1.82 -34.96 16.88
CA LEU A 132 -0.92 -33.81 16.90
C LEU A 132 -0.19 -33.64 15.56
N GLY A 133 0.26 -34.73 14.93
CA GLY A 133 0.88 -34.69 13.60
C GLY A 133 -0.09 -34.22 12.50
N ASN A 134 -1.38 -34.56 12.61
CA ASN A 134 -2.42 -34.03 11.72
C ASN A 134 -2.61 -32.52 11.90
N GLU A 135 -2.58 -32.04 13.15
CA GLU A 135 -2.69 -30.61 13.44
C GLU A 135 -1.46 -29.83 12.95
N GLU A 136 -0.25 -30.36 13.12
CA GLU A 136 0.98 -29.81 12.56
C GLU A 136 0.90 -29.68 11.03
N SER A 137 0.43 -30.74 10.35
CA SER A 137 0.26 -30.72 8.90
C SER A 137 -0.78 -29.68 8.45
N ALA A 138 -1.90 -29.57 9.17
CA ALA A 138 -2.93 -28.58 8.89
C ALA A 138 -2.41 -27.15 9.10
N PHE A 139 -1.69 -26.92 10.20
CA PHE A 139 -1.06 -25.64 10.51
C PHE A 139 -0.05 -25.23 9.42
N SER A 140 0.86 -26.14 9.04
CA SER A 140 1.86 -25.89 8.01
C SER A 140 1.23 -25.52 6.66
N LYS A 141 0.15 -26.22 6.26
CA LYS A 141 -0.61 -25.88 5.04
C LYS A 141 -1.28 -24.51 5.13
N ALA A 142 -1.91 -24.19 6.26
CA ALA A 142 -2.54 -22.89 6.47
C ALA A 142 -1.51 -21.75 6.45
N LEU A 143 -0.35 -21.96 7.08
CA LEU A 143 0.76 -21.03 7.08
C LEU A 143 1.31 -20.81 5.68
N GLN A 144 1.55 -21.88 4.92
CA GLN A 144 2.03 -21.77 3.54
C GLN A 144 1.03 -21.02 2.66
N LYS A 145 -0.27 -21.29 2.81
CA LYS A 145 -1.32 -20.56 2.10
C LYS A 145 -1.29 -19.07 2.45
N GLN A 146 -1.22 -18.73 3.73
CA GLN A 146 -1.15 -17.34 4.20
C GLN A 146 0.11 -16.64 3.66
N ILE A 147 1.26 -17.31 3.69
CA ILE A 147 2.52 -16.80 3.15
C ILE A 147 2.36 -16.51 1.65
N ASN A 148 1.86 -17.47 0.88
CA ASN A 148 1.68 -17.30 -0.56
C ASN A 148 0.72 -16.15 -0.87
N GLU A 149 -0.44 -16.09 -0.21
CA GLU A 149 -1.42 -15.01 -0.41
C GLU A 149 -0.84 -13.63 -0.09
N GLN A 150 -0.12 -13.49 1.03
CA GLN A 150 0.46 -12.21 1.44
C GLN A 150 1.65 -11.81 0.56
N ILE A 151 2.51 -12.75 0.18
CA ILE A 151 3.67 -12.48 -0.67
C ILE A 151 3.24 -12.18 -2.10
N ASP A 152 2.31 -12.96 -2.67
CA ASP A 152 1.85 -12.76 -4.04
C ASP A 152 1.08 -11.43 -4.18
N LEU A 153 0.27 -11.08 -3.19
CA LEU A 153 -0.37 -9.76 -3.13
C LEU A 153 0.66 -8.63 -3.11
N LYS A 154 1.67 -8.72 -2.21
CA LYS A 154 2.74 -7.72 -2.12
C LYS A 154 3.58 -7.66 -3.40
N LYS A 155 3.88 -8.79 -4.03
CA LYS A 155 4.62 -8.86 -5.30
C LYS A 155 3.85 -8.16 -6.42
N THR A 156 2.54 -8.39 -6.48
CA THR A 156 1.65 -7.72 -7.45
C THR A 156 1.62 -6.21 -7.22
N GLN A 157 1.53 -5.76 -5.96
CA GLN A 157 1.60 -4.34 -5.61
C GLN A 157 2.93 -3.71 -6.01
N ILE A 158 4.06 -4.36 -5.70
CA ILE A 158 5.40 -3.88 -6.10
C ILE A 158 5.47 -3.72 -7.62
N GLN A 159 4.99 -4.70 -8.39
CA GLN A 159 5.02 -4.64 -9.85
C GLN A 159 4.14 -3.52 -10.40
N ALA A 160 2.96 -3.29 -9.81
CA ALA A 160 2.08 -2.19 -10.18
C ALA A 160 2.74 -0.82 -9.93
N GLU A 161 3.38 -0.63 -8.77
CA GLU A 161 4.10 0.60 -8.43
C GLU A 161 5.33 0.82 -9.32
N GLN A 162 6.06 -0.25 -9.68
CA GLN A 162 7.16 -0.17 -10.65
C GLN A 162 6.69 0.32 -12.02
N ASN A 163 5.61 -0.29 -12.55
CA ASN A 163 5.03 0.13 -13.82
C ASN A 163 4.55 1.60 -13.78
N ASN A 164 3.95 2.03 -12.66
CA ASN A 164 3.52 3.41 -12.47
C ASN A 164 4.70 4.38 -12.45
N SER A 165 5.78 4.01 -11.76
CA SER A 165 7.04 4.77 -11.71
C SER A 165 7.65 4.92 -13.10
N ASP A 166 7.73 3.84 -13.87
CA ASP A 166 8.28 3.85 -15.24
C ASP A 166 7.46 4.72 -16.19
N GLN A 167 6.12 4.68 -16.09
CA GLN A 167 5.25 5.57 -16.85
C GLN A 167 5.49 7.03 -16.50
N LYS A 168 5.56 7.38 -15.21
CA LYS A 168 5.84 8.75 -14.76
C LYS A 168 7.21 9.23 -15.24
N LEU A 169 8.24 8.36 -15.23
CA LEU A 169 9.57 8.70 -15.74
C LEU A 169 9.54 9.01 -17.24
N LYS A 170 8.77 8.27 -18.04
CA LYS A 170 8.57 8.58 -19.47
C LYS A 170 7.90 9.93 -19.67
N THR A 171 6.83 10.22 -18.92
CA THR A 171 6.15 11.52 -18.98
C THR A 171 7.09 12.67 -18.58
N ILE A 172 7.92 12.49 -17.55
CA ILE A 172 8.92 13.50 -17.16
C ILE A 172 9.91 13.75 -18.30
N ALA A 173 10.37 12.71 -19.00
CA ALA A 173 11.27 12.86 -20.14
C ALA A 173 10.62 13.63 -21.30
N GLU A 174 9.35 13.34 -21.61
CA GLU A 174 8.56 14.05 -22.63
C GLU A 174 8.37 15.52 -22.27
N LEU A 175 7.91 15.82 -21.05
CA LEU A 175 7.72 17.19 -20.56
C LEU A 175 9.05 17.97 -20.55
N THR A 176 10.16 17.31 -20.19
CA THR A 176 11.49 17.95 -20.22
C THR A 176 11.88 18.34 -21.66
N LYS A 177 11.58 17.48 -22.63
CA LYS A 177 11.83 17.78 -24.05
C LYS A 177 10.97 18.94 -24.54
N GLU A 178 9.69 18.97 -24.17
CA GLU A 178 8.79 20.08 -24.51
C GLU A 178 9.24 21.41 -23.90
N ILE A 179 9.66 21.40 -22.63
CA ILE A 179 10.21 22.59 -21.96
C ILE A 179 11.42 23.13 -22.74
N GLU A 180 12.32 22.25 -23.21
CA GLU A 180 13.49 22.67 -23.96
C GLU A 180 13.12 23.28 -25.32
N LEU A 181 12.14 22.71 -26.02
CA LEU A 181 11.61 23.30 -27.26
C LEU A 181 11.02 24.69 -27.02
N HIS A 182 10.26 24.86 -25.95
CA HIS A 182 9.68 26.16 -25.60
C HIS A 182 10.74 27.20 -25.25
N LYS A 183 11.83 26.82 -24.56
CA LYS A 183 12.94 27.74 -24.28
C LYS A 183 13.58 28.25 -25.57
N VAL A 184 13.84 27.36 -26.53
CA VAL A 184 14.41 27.74 -27.84
C VAL A 184 13.47 28.70 -28.58
N GLU A 185 12.16 28.46 -28.56
CA GLU A 185 11.20 29.37 -29.19
C GLU A 185 11.13 30.73 -28.47
N ILE A 186 11.20 30.76 -27.14
CA ILE A 186 11.25 32.01 -26.35
C ILE A 186 12.50 32.83 -26.74
N GLU A 187 13.66 32.20 -26.84
CA GLU A 187 14.89 32.89 -27.25
C GLU A 187 14.78 33.47 -28.66
N LYS A 188 14.19 32.72 -29.59
CA LYS A 188 13.94 33.17 -30.97
C LYS A 188 12.99 34.36 -31.00
N LEU A 189 11.86 34.28 -30.30
CA LEU A 189 10.88 35.39 -30.23
C LEU A 189 11.49 36.64 -29.59
N THR A 190 12.34 36.46 -28.58
CA THR A 190 13.05 37.58 -27.93
C THR A 190 14.02 38.27 -28.89
N LYS A 191 14.77 37.50 -29.71
CA LYS A 191 15.64 38.06 -30.76
C LYS A 191 14.84 38.82 -31.81
N GLN A 192 13.72 38.26 -32.27
CA GLN A 192 12.84 38.91 -33.24
C GLN A 192 12.25 40.21 -32.68
N MET A 193 11.81 40.20 -31.41
CA MET A 193 11.31 41.38 -30.72
C MET A 193 12.39 42.48 -30.62
N ALA A 194 13.62 42.12 -30.27
CA ALA A 194 14.73 43.07 -30.21
C ALA A 194 15.02 43.71 -31.58
N GLU A 195 15.01 42.90 -32.65
CA GLU A 195 15.21 43.38 -34.02
C GLU A 195 14.11 44.35 -34.45
N VAL A 196 12.84 44.00 -34.21
CA VAL A 196 11.69 44.86 -34.52
C VAL A 196 11.76 46.17 -33.74
N SER A 197 12.04 46.11 -32.43
CA SER A 197 12.20 47.30 -31.60
C SER A 197 13.32 48.22 -32.10
N SER A 198 14.46 47.66 -32.51
CA SER A 198 15.58 48.43 -33.08
C SER A 198 15.19 49.13 -34.39
N LYS A 199 14.45 48.45 -35.28
CA LYS A 199 13.96 49.05 -36.53
C LYS A 199 12.97 50.20 -36.27
N ILE A 200 12.09 50.05 -35.29
CA ILE A 200 11.12 51.08 -34.89
C ILE A 200 11.87 52.32 -34.38
N GLU A 201 12.83 52.15 -33.45
CA GLU A 201 13.60 53.29 -32.92
C GLU A 201 14.45 53.98 -33.99
N ASN A 202 15.06 53.22 -34.91
CA ASN A 202 15.79 53.79 -36.03
C ASN A 202 14.87 54.61 -36.94
N THR A 203 13.71 54.06 -37.32
CA THR A 203 12.73 54.77 -38.17
C THR A 203 12.22 56.05 -37.49
N LYS A 204 11.93 55.99 -36.19
CA LYS A 204 11.54 57.15 -35.38
C LYS A 204 12.63 58.21 -35.34
N GLY A 205 13.89 57.81 -35.15
CA GLY A 205 15.05 58.70 -35.18
C GLY A 205 15.21 59.39 -36.54
N GLN A 206 15.12 58.63 -37.63
CA GLN A 206 15.17 59.16 -39.00
C GLN A 206 14.06 60.16 -39.27
N PHE A 207 12.82 59.84 -38.90
CA PHE A 207 11.68 60.74 -39.06
C PHE A 207 11.88 62.05 -38.28
N ASN A 208 12.24 61.96 -37.00
CA ASN A 208 12.44 63.14 -36.17
C ASN A 208 13.58 64.04 -36.69
N SER A 209 14.67 63.44 -37.18
CA SER A 209 15.77 64.18 -37.78
C SER A 209 15.33 64.91 -39.05
N ALA A 210 14.63 64.22 -39.96
CA ALA A 210 14.10 64.81 -41.19
C ALA A 210 13.10 65.94 -40.89
N TYR A 211 12.21 65.74 -39.91
CA TYR A 211 11.26 66.74 -39.45
C TYR A 211 11.97 68.01 -38.93
N GLN A 212 12.95 67.86 -38.03
CA GLN A 212 13.71 68.98 -37.49
C GLN A 212 14.48 69.73 -38.58
N GLN A 213 15.08 69.02 -39.55
CA GLN A 213 15.75 69.64 -40.69
C GLN A 213 14.78 70.47 -41.53
N LEU A 214 13.62 69.92 -41.89
CA LEU A 214 12.63 70.62 -42.70
C LEU A 214 12.07 71.86 -41.98
N VAL A 215 11.72 71.72 -40.71
CA VAL A 215 11.25 72.84 -39.88
C VAL A 215 12.33 73.92 -39.79
N GLY A 216 13.59 73.56 -39.56
CA GLY A 216 14.70 74.50 -39.50
C GLY A 216 14.95 75.23 -40.82
N GLN A 217 14.84 74.52 -41.96
CA GLN A 217 14.92 75.13 -43.29
C GLN A 217 13.80 76.16 -43.50
N ILE A 218 12.55 75.78 -43.23
CA ILE A 218 11.39 76.67 -43.36
C ILE A 218 11.55 77.90 -42.46
N GLN A 219 12.01 77.73 -41.21
CA GLN A 219 12.24 78.85 -40.30
C GLN A 219 13.32 79.79 -40.83
N ALA A 220 14.45 79.26 -41.31
CA ALA A 220 15.51 80.07 -41.91
C ALA A 220 15.05 80.82 -43.16
N ASP A 221 14.20 80.18 -43.98
CA ASP A 221 13.62 80.80 -45.17
C ASP A 221 12.62 81.89 -44.80
N ILE A 222 11.79 81.70 -43.76
CA ILE A 222 10.90 82.73 -43.21
C ILE A 222 11.70 83.98 -42.79
N GLU A 223 12.82 83.80 -42.08
CA GLU A 223 13.65 84.94 -41.67
C GLU A 223 14.25 85.69 -42.87
N LYS A 224 14.71 84.96 -43.91
CA LYS A 224 15.16 85.59 -45.17
C LYS A 224 14.02 86.31 -45.89
N MET A 225 12.83 85.72 -45.97
CA MET A 225 11.66 86.35 -46.59
C MET A 225 11.32 87.66 -45.90
N LYS A 226 11.29 87.68 -44.56
CA LYS A 226 11.05 88.91 -43.78
C LYS A 226 12.09 90.01 -44.07
N LEU A 227 13.34 89.63 -44.35
CA LEU A 227 14.43 90.57 -44.60
C LEU A 227 14.41 91.16 -46.01
N TYR A 228 14.05 90.37 -47.02
CA TYR A 228 14.24 90.72 -48.43
C TYR A 228 12.94 91.03 -49.19
N LEU A 229 11.78 90.60 -48.69
CA LEU A 229 10.49 90.88 -49.30
C LEU A 229 9.82 92.03 -48.54
N ALA A 230 10.12 93.26 -48.97
CA ALA A 230 9.44 94.49 -48.57
C ALA A 230 8.63 95.03 -49.76
#